data_AF-A0A9P1CBE9-F1
#
_entry.id   AF-A0A9P1CBE9-F1
#
_cell.length_a   1.000
_cell.length_b   1.000
_cell.length_c   1.000
_cell.angle_alpha   90.00
_cell.angle_beta   90.00
_cell.angle_gamma   90.00
#
_symmetry.space_group_name_H-M   'P 1'
#
loop_
_entity.id
_entity.type
_entity.pdbx_description
1 polymer ?
#
loop_
_entity_poly.entity_id
_entity_poly.type
_entity_poly.pdbx_seq_one_letter_code
_entity_poly.pdbx_strand_id
1 'polypeptide(L)'
;MGEKEEDLLEKLTAYGGSSFEPILQAFHQEDFIALVQQFVTEHAPFFTETCTDGSHPLVWTQYHDAYKDIFENRLSRILQQLDVEQHDFASFCDWLKVNADIFEDDTEGLYPFLSSITASLDYEAFLAVMFAEARRTMDVQQIDVLVPEGAESGQAVLVEFLGAQYEVMIPEGYGAGMVFQTTVTLP
;
A
#
# COMPACT_ATOMS: atom_id res chain seq x y z
N MET A 1 -19.48 29.82 2.06
CA MET A 1 -19.87 28.68 1.21
C MET A 1 -20.52 29.27 -0.03
N GLY A 2 -20.04 28.95 -1.22
CA GLY A 2 -20.77 29.31 -2.43
C GLY A 2 -21.98 28.37 -2.59
N GLU A 3 -22.95 28.80 -3.40
CA GLU A 3 -24.18 28.05 -3.67
C GLU A 3 -23.89 26.66 -4.27
N LYS A 4 -22.77 26.51 -4.98
CA LYS A 4 -22.34 25.24 -5.58
C LYS A 4 -21.82 24.24 -4.56
N GLU A 5 -21.02 24.68 -3.59
CA GLU A 5 -20.48 23.80 -2.55
C GLU A 5 -21.58 23.30 -1.61
N GLU A 6 -22.60 24.12 -1.37
CA GLU A 6 -23.80 23.75 -0.61
C GLU A 6 -24.63 22.68 -1.34
N ASP A 7 -24.87 22.87 -2.64
CA ASP A 7 -25.57 21.88 -3.49
C ASP A 7 -24.81 20.54 -3.55
N LEU A 8 -23.47 20.56 -3.63
CA LEU A 8 -22.66 19.34 -3.56
C LEU A 8 -22.76 18.64 -2.20
N LEU A 9 -22.70 19.40 -1.11
CA LEU A 9 -22.85 18.83 0.23
C LEU A 9 -24.24 18.21 0.41
N GLU A 10 -25.29 18.85 -0.11
CA GLU A 10 -26.65 18.32 -0.09
C GLU A 10 -26.77 17.03 -0.92
N LYS A 11 -26.24 17.01 -2.14
CA LYS A 11 -26.19 15.80 -3.00
C LYS A 11 -25.48 14.63 -2.33
N LEU A 12 -24.38 14.92 -1.64
CA LEU A 12 -23.57 13.92 -0.95
C LEU A 12 -24.23 13.41 0.34
N THR A 13 -24.97 14.26 1.07
CA THR A 13 -25.66 13.89 2.32
C THR A 13 -27.05 13.27 2.12
N ALA A 14 -27.66 13.44 0.94
CA ALA A 14 -28.99 12.91 0.61
C ALA A 14 -29.14 11.38 0.77
N TYR A 15 -28.03 10.63 0.81
CA TYR A 15 -28.02 9.17 0.89
C TYR A 15 -28.05 8.59 2.31
N GLY A 16 -28.19 9.42 3.35
CA GLY A 16 -28.36 8.95 4.73
C GLY A 16 -27.07 8.35 5.31
N GLY A 17 -26.11 9.23 5.64
CA GLY A 17 -24.81 8.87 6.19
C GLY A 17 -23.88 10.08 6.21
N SER A 18 -22.58 9.84 6.40
CA SER A 18 -21.58 10.88 6.12
C SER A 18 -21.65 11.24 4.62
N SER A 19 -21.38 12.50 4.26
CA SER A 19 -21.35 12.94 2.85
C SER A 19 -20.39 12.12 1.97
N PHE A 20 -19.45 11.39 2.57
CA PHE A 20 -18.46 10.59 1.84
C PHE A 20 -18.82 9.11 1.74
N GLU A 21 -19.89 8.67 2.41
CA GLU A 21 -20.24 7.25 2.48
C GLU A 21 -20.39 6.59 1.09
N PRO A 22 -21.07 7.20 0.10
CA PRO A 22 -21.19 6.59 -1.23
C PRO A 22 -19.83 6.39 -1.92
N ILE A 23 -18.89 7.32 -1.72
CA ILE A 23 -17.56 7.26 -2.32
C ILE A 23 -16.72 6.20 -1.59
N LEU A 24 -16.74 6.19 -0.26
CA LEU A 24 -16.07 5.18 0.56
C LEU A 24 -16.57 3.78 0.24
N GLN A 25 -17.89 3.57 0.21
CA GLN A 25 -18.48 2.28 -0.09
C GLN A 25 -18.09 1.79 -1.48
N ALA A 26 -17.96 2.70 -2.46
CA ALA A 26 -17.53 2.35 -3.80
C ALA A 26 -16.07 1.87 -3.87
N PHE A 27 -15.18 2.30 -2.98
CA PHE A 27 -13.82 1.75 -2.85
C PHE A 27 -13.77 0.41 -2.10
N HIS A 28 -14.83 0.07 -1.36
CA HIS A 28 -14.95 -1.23 -0.68
C HIS A 28 -15.70 -2.28 -1.51
N GLN A 29 -16.06 -1.99 -2.76
CA GLN A 29 -16.72 -2.98 -3.61
C GLN A 29 -15.75 -4.10 -4.00
N GLU A 30 -16.25 -5.34 -4.00
CA GLU A 30 -15.44 -6.55 -4.23
C GLU A 30 -14.72 -6.53 -5.59
N ASP A 31 -15.35 -5.95 -6.62
CA ASP A 31 -14.77 -5.84 -7.96
C ASP A 31 -13.51 -4.96 -7.98
N PHE A 32 -13.55 -3.83 -7.27
CA PHE A 32 -12.43 -2.92 -7.15
C PHE A 32 -11.30 -3.52 -6.30
N ILE A 33 -11.65 -4.14 -5.17
CA ILE A 33 -10.67 -4.83 -4.32
C ILE A 33 -9.96 -5.93 -5.12
N ALA A 34 -10.71 -6.74 -5.88
CA ALA A 34 -10.15 -7.78 -6.73
C ALA A 34 -9.23 -7.22 -7.82
N LEU A 35 -9.59 -6.09 -8.44
CA LEU A 35 -8.76 -5.41 -9.44
C LEU A 35 -7.43 -4.92 -8.84
N VAL A 36 -7.49 -4.26 -7.68
CA VAL A 36 -6.30 -3.77 -6.97
C VAL A 36 -5.41 -4.95 -6.54
N GLN A 37 -6.00 -6.00 -5.97
CA GLN A 37 -5.26 -7.20 -5.56
C GLN A 37 -4.60 -7.87 -6.75
N GLN A 38 -5.30 -8.01 -7.88
CA GLN A 38 -4.73 -8.56 -9.11
C GLN A 38 -3.54 -7.74 -9.58
N PHE A 39 -3.66 -6.41 -9.62
CA PHE A 39 -2.57 -5.52 -9.99
C PHE A 39 -1.35 -5.71 -9.09
N VAL A 40 -1.56 -5.75 -7.76
CA VAL A 40 -0.50 -5.93 -6.77
C VAL A 40 0.17 -7.30 -6.93
N THR A 41 -0.59 -8.39 -7.04
CA THR A 41 -0.04 -9.74 -7.24
C THR A 41 0.76 -9.86 -8.55
N GLU A 42 0.32 -9.22 -9.64
CA GLU A 42 1.00 -9.27 -10.95
C GLU A 42 2.34 -8.52 -10.93
N HIS A 43 2.44 -7.41 -10.21
CA HIS A 43 3.60 -6.52 -10.26
C HIS A 43 4.55 -6.67 -9.07
N ALA A 44 4.10 -7.22 -7.95
CA ALA A 44 4.92 -7.43 -6.75
C ALA A 44 6.25 -8.17 -7.01
N PRO A 45 6.36 -9.18 -7.90
CA PRO A 45 7.64 -9.82 -8.18
C PRO A 45 8.74 -8.87 -8.68
N PHE A 46 8.41 -7.74 -9.28
CA PHE A 46 9.40 -6.73 -9.72
C PHE A 46 9.97 -5.89 -8.56
N PHE A 47 9.43 -6.04 -7.36
CA PHE A 47 9.87 -5.34 -6.15
C PHE A 47 10.83 -6.18 -5.31
N THR A 48 11.33 -7.29 -5.84
CA THR A 48 12.31 -8.14 -5.15
C THR A 48 13.74 -7.76 -5.52
N GLU A 49 13.92 -7.01 -6.61
CA GLU A 49 15.20 -6.52 -7.08
C GLU A 49 15.46 -5.12 -6.48
N THR A 50 16.37 -5.03 -5.52
CA THR A 50 16.83 -3.73 -5.00
C THR A 50 18.12 -3.33 -5.69
N CYS A 51 18.25 -2.04 -6.04
CA CYS A 51 19.52 -1.52 -6.53
C CYS A 51 20.52 -1.45 -5.37
N THR A 52 21.78 -1.82 -5.62
CA THR A 52 22.85 -1.83 -4.59
C THR A 52 23.16 -0.46 -4.00
N ASP A 53 22.74 0.62 -4.67
CA ASP A 53 22.92 2.00 -4.26
C ASP A 53 21.74 2.56 -3.45
N GLY A 54 20.71 1.74 -3.20
CA GLY A 54 19.48 2.15 -2.52
C GLY A 54 18.50 2.95 -3.39
N SER A 55 18.77 3.09 -4.69
CA SER A 55 17.83 3.73 -5.62
C SER A 55 16.66 2.81 -5.98
N HIS A 56 15.57 3.42 -6.42
CA HIS A 56 14.39 2.69 -6.92
C HIS A 56 14.44 2.57 -8.45
N PRO A 57 14.21 1.37 -9.03
CA PRO A 57 14.03 1.20 -10.45
C PRO A 57 12.96 2.13 -11.04
N LEU A 58 13.23 2.73 -12.20
CA LEU A 58 12.29 3.64 -12.87
C LEU A 58 10.93 2.98 -13.17
N VAL A 59 10.93 1.66 -13.37
CA VAL A 59 9.70 0.89 -13.62
C VAL A 59 8.75 0.92 -12.40
N TRP A 60 9.26 1.08 -11.17
CA TRP A 60 8.41 1.21 -9.99
C TRP A 60 7.56 2.47 -10.02
N THR A 61 8.11 3.58 -10.54
CA THR A 61 7.34 4.81 -10.77
C THR A 61 6.24 4.59 -11.81
N GLN A 62 6.53 3.85 -12.88
CA GLN A 62 5.52 3.52 -13.90
C GLN A 62 4.39 2.66 -13.33
N TYR A 63 4.70 1.71 -12.44
CA TYR A 63 3.69 0.93 -11.74
C TYR A 63 2.90 1.76 -10.74
N HIS A 64 3.52 2.74 -10.07
CA HIS A 64 2.79 3.68 -9.21
C HIS A 64 1.81 4.54 -10.02
N ASP A 65 2.22 5.04 -11.18
CA ASP A 65 1.33 5.80 -12.06
C ASP A 65 0.14 4.93 -12.53
N ALA A 66 0.39 3.69 -12.95
CA ALA A 66 -0.68 2.76 -13.32
C ALA A 66 -1.59 2.39 -12.13
N TYR A 67 -1.04 2.29 -10.93
CA TYR A 67 -1.80 2.08 -9.69
C TYR A 67 -2.71 3.27 -9.41
N LYS A 68 -2.22 4.50 -9.54
CA LYS A 68 -3.03 5.72 -9.40
C LYS A 68 -4.15 5.76 -10.42
N ASP A 69 -3.89 5.41 -11.67
CA ASP A 69 -4.90 5.37 -12.72
C ASP A 69 -6.08 4.45 -12.35
N ILE A 70 -5.86 3.34 -11.63
CA ILE A 70 -6.93 2.47 -11.13
C ILE A 70 -7.87 3.23 -10.18
N PHE A 71 -7.32 4.01 -9.24
CA PHE A 71 -8.09 4.79 -8.28
C PHE A 71 -8.77 6.00 -8.93
N GLU A 72 -8.05 6.72 -9.81
CA GLU A 72 -8.59 7.87 -10.53
C GLU A 72 -9.76 7.47 -11.43
N ASN A 73 -9.62 6.39 -12.21
CA ASN A 73 -10.71 5.86 -13.04
C ASN A 73 -11.92 5.44 -12.20
N ARG A 74 -11.69 4.85 -11.01
CA ARG A 74 -12.76 4.46 -10.11
C ARG A 74 -13.49 5.70 -9.57
N LEU A 75 -12.75 6.69 -9.09
CA LEU A 75 -13.30 7.96 -8.60
C LEU A 75 -14.11 8.67 -9.69
N SER A 76 -13.59 8.80 -10.91
CA SER A 76 -14.31 9.43 -12.03
C SER A 76 -15.64 8.75 -12.33
N ARG A 77 -15.71 7.40 -12.26
CA ARG A 77 -16.97 6.67 -12.45
C ARG A 77 -17.98 6.93 -11.34
N ILE A 78 -17.52 7.01 -10.09
CA ILE A 78 -18.37 7.33 -8.94
C ILE A 78 -18.94 8.75 -9.09
N LEU A 79 -18.08 9.73 -9.39
CA LEU A 79 -18.51 11.11 -9.59
C LEU A 79 -19.52 11.23 -10.74
N GLN A 80 -19.31 10.50 -11.84
CA GLN A 80 -20.26 10.44 -12.95
C GLN A 80 -21.61 9.84 -12.53
N GLN A 81 -21.63 8.79 -11.70
CA GLN A 81 -22.87 8.19 -11.19
C GLN A 81 -23.64 9.13 -10.27
N LEU A 82 -22.93 10.02 -9.57
CA LEU A 82 -23.50 11.02 -8.67
C LEU A 82 -23.87 12.34 -9.38
N ASP A 83 -23.65 12.43 -10.71
CA ASP A 83 -23.83 13.66 -11.50
C ASP A 83 -23.00 14.84 -10.94
N VAL A 84 -21.76 14.54 -10.51
CA VAL A 84 -20.79 15.50 -9.99
C VAL A 84 -19.66 15.67 -10.99
N GLU A 85 -19.42 16.89 -11.45
CA GLU A 85 -18.28 17.19 -12.30
C GLU A 85 -16.95 17.13 -11.53
N GLN A 86 -15.88 16.68 -12.18
CA GLN A 86 -14.57 16.54 -11.54
C GLN A 86 -14.02 17.88 -11.02
N HIS A 87 -14.27 18.97 -11.74
CA HIS A 87 -13.88 20.33 -11.32
C HIS A 87 -14.60 20.75 -10.03
N ASP A 88 -15.88 20.42 -9.92
CA ASP A 88 -16.71 20.76 -8.77
C ASP A 88 -16.28 19.95 -7.54
N PHE A 89 -15.96 18.65 -7.73
CA PHE A 89 -15.36 17.82 -6.69
C PHE A 89 -13.98 18.33 -6.24
N ALA A 90 -13.12 18.76 -7.16
CA ALA A 90 -11.83 19.35 -6.80
C ALA A 90 -11.98 20.64 -5.98
N SER A 91 -12.91 21.51 -6.39
CA SER A 91 -13.25 22.74 -5.67
C SER A 91 -13.75 22.44 -4.25
N PHE A 92 -14.57 21.39 -4.11
CA PHE A 92 -15.04 20.91 -2.82
C PHE A 92 -13.90 20.37 -1.93
N CYS A 93 -12.97 19.59 -2.48
CA CYS A 93 -11.78 19.13 -1.76
C CYS A 93 -10.91 20.29 -1.26
N ASP A 94 -10.71 21.32 -2.08
CA ASP A 94 -9.95 22.50 -1.65
C ASP A 94 -10.69 23.31 -0.58
N TRP A 95 -12.02 23.40 -0.68
CA TRP A 95 -12.84 23.96 0.38
C TRP A 95 -12.70 23.17 1.70
N LEU A 96 -12.76 21.84 1.66
CA LEU A 96 -12.58 20.98 2.84
C LEU A 96 -11.22 21.20 3.51
N LYS A 97 -10.14 21.31 2.72
CA LYS A 97 -8.80 21.58 3.25
C LYS A 97 -8.72 22.91 3.99
N VAL A 98 -9.36 23.97 3.46
CA VAL A 98 -9.36 25.30 4.10
C VAL A 98 -10.22 25.32 5.36
N ASN A 99 -11.26 24.48 5.43
CA ASN A 99 -12.23 24.47 6.52
C ASN A 99 -12.06 23.27 7.45
N ALA A 100 -10.96 22.51 7.37
CA ALA A 100 -10.73 21.32 8.18
C ALA A 100 -10.80 21.61 9.68
N ASP A 101 -10.32 22.79 10.11
CA ASP A 101 -10.34 23.28 11.49
C ASP A 101 -11.78 23.50 12.03
N ILE A 102 -12.78 23.62 11.15
CA ILE A 102 -14.18 23.79 11.57
C ILE A 102 -14.77 22.44 12.02
N PHE A 103 -14.19 21.32 11.58
CA PHE A 103 -14.69 19.97 11.85
C PHE A 103 -14.03 19.30 13.05
N GLU A 104 -13.35 20.04 13.93
CA GLU A 104 -12.51 19.50 15.04
C GLU A 104 -13.16 18.36 15.86
N ASP A 105 -14.50 18.31 16.00
CA ASP A 105 -15.22 17.26 16.74
C ASP A 105 -15.95 16.22 15.84
N ASP A 106 -16.17 16.46 14.55
CA ASP A 106 -17.01 15.63 13.65
C ASP A 106 -16.21 15.02 12.48
N THR A 107 -14.92 14.77 12.69
CA THR A 107 -14.00 14.26 11.66
C THR A 107 -13.99 12.75 11.48
N GLU A 108 -14.89 12.01 12.16
CA GLU A 108 -14.92 10.54 12.12
C GLU A 108 -15.00 9.96 10.69
N GLY A 109 -15.52 10.71 9.71
CA GLY A 109 -15.54 10.29 8.30
C GLY A 109 -14.49 10.96 7.40
N LEU A 110 -14.15 12.22 7.63
CA LEU A 110 -13.38 13.03 6.68
C LEU A 110 -11.90 12.62 6.61
N TYR A 111 -11.22 12.45 7.74
CA TYR A 111 -9.81 12.05 7.73
C TYR A 111 -9.59 10.64 7.22
N PRO A 112 -10.38 9.62 7.64
CA PRO A 112 -10.30 8.30 7.04
C PRO A 112 -10.58 8.33 5.53
N PHE A 113 -11.54 9.16 5.08
CA PHE A 113 -11.80 9.35 3.67
C PHE A 113 -10.61 9.94 2.93
N LEU A 114 -10.10 11.09 3.37
CA LEU A 114 -8.95 11.75 2.76
C LEU A 114 -7.73 10.81 2.75
N SER A 115 -7.46 10.15 3.86
CA SER A 115 -6.41 9.14 3.96
C SER A 115 -6.60 8.03 2.92
N SER A 116 -7.82 7.49 2.79
CA SER A 116 -8.12 6.39 1.86
C SER A 116 -7.99 6.80 0.38
N ILE A 117 -8.49 7.98 0.00
CA ILE A 117 -8.40 8.47 -1.39
C ILE A 117 -6.98 8.90 -1.75
N THR A 118 -6.24 9.50 -0.81
CA THR A 118 -4.85 9.93 -1.04
C THR A 118 -3.83 8.82 -0.82
N ALA A 119 -4.19 7.69 -0.20
CA ALA A 119 -3.28 6.56 -0.01
C ALA A 119 -2.71 6.05 -1.35
N SER A 120 -3.48 6.17 -2.44
CA SER A 120 -3.02 5.85 -3.80
C SER A 120 -1.92 6.79 -4.32
N LEU A 121 -1.85 8.02 -3.81
CA LEU A 121 -0.86 9.04 -4.19
C LEU A 121 0.44 8.92 -3.42
N ASP A 122 0.43 8.25 -2.26
CA ASP A 122 1.60 8.06 -1.43
C ASP A 122 2.47 6.94 -2.00
N TYR A 123 3.61 7.34 -2.58
CA TYR A 123 4.56 6.41 -3.18
C TYR A 123 5.17 5.44 -2.14
N GLU A 124 5.43 5.89 -0.91
CA GLU A 124 5.98 5.03 0.14
C GLU A 124 4.94 4.01 0.62
N ALA A 125 3.68 4.42 0.75
CA ALA A 125 2.59 3.49 1.07
C ALA A 125 2.41 2.44 -0.04
N PHE A 126 2.48 2.86 -1.31
CA PHE A 126 2.49 1.97 -2.46
C PHE A 126 3.64 0.95 -2.41
N LEU A 127 4.86 1.41 -2.12
CA LEU A 127 6.02 0.53 -1.97
C LEU A 127 5.82 -0.47 -0.83
N ALA A 128 5.29 -0.03 0.31
CA ALA A 128 5.01 -0.91 1.45
C ALA A 128 4.04 -2.05 1.06
N VAL A 129 2.99 -1.74 0.30
CA VAL A 129 2.03 -2.74 -0.22
C VAL A 129 2.73 -3.71 -1.18
N MET A 130 3.49 -3.19 -2.15
CA MET A 130 4.18 -4.03 -3.14
C MET A 130 5.22 -4.94 -2.49
N PHE A 131 6.02 -4.45 -1.55
CA PHE A 131 7.00 -5.27 -0.82
C PHE A 131 6.32 -6.28 0.11
N ALA A 132 5.19 -5.95 0.73
CA ALA A 132 4.43 -6.90 1.53
C ALA A 132 3.93 -8.07 0.65
N GLU A 133 3.37 -7.77 -0.53
CA GLU A 133 2.92 -8.80 -1.46
C GLU A 133 4.08 -9.59 -2.08
N ALA A 134 5.20 -8.93 -2.40
CA ALA A 134 6.38 -9.59 -2.95
C ALA A 134 6.93 -10.62 -1.95
N ARG A 135 6.95 -10.26 -0.66
CA ARG A 135 7.29 -11.20 0.43
C ARG A 135 6.29 -12.33 0.53
N ARG A 136 4.98 -12.04 0.45
CA ARG A 136 3.91 -13.05 0.53
C ARG A 136 3.95 -14.06 -0.61
N THR A 137 4.35 -13.65 -1.81
CA THR A 137 4.41 -14.51 -3.00
C THR A 137 5.72 -15.31 -3.08
N MET A 138 6.74 -14.91 -2.33
CA MET A 138 7.98 -15.66 -2.18
C MET A 138 7.86 -16.66 -1.04
N ASP A 139 7.23 -17.81 -1.31
CA ASP A 139 7.09 -18.91 -0.33
C ASP A 139 8.44 -19.39 0.25
N VAL A 140 9.53 -19.19 -0.49
CA VAL A 140 10.87 -19.64 -0.10
C VAL A 140 11.92 -18.66 -0.64
N GLN A 141 12.73 -18.08 0.23
CA GLN A 141 13.91 -17.31 -0.20
C GLN A 141 15.20 -18.02 0.19
N GLN A 142 16.15 -18.06 -0.74
CA GLN A 142 17.51 -18.48 -0.45
C GLN A 142 18.30 -17.31 0.15
N ILE A 143 18.88 -17.53 1.33
CA ILE A 143 19.72 -16.55 2.02
C ILE A 143 21.11 -17.13 2.28
N ASP A 144 22.12 -16.27 2.24
CA ASP A 144 23.49 -16.59 2.63
C ASP A 144 23.69 -16.26 4.11
N VAL A 145 24.01 -17.26 4.92
CA VAL A 145 24.18 -17.14 6.37
C VAL A 145 25.65 -17.28 6.73
N LEU A 146 26.21 -16.24 7.37
CA LEU A 146 27.53 -16.29 7.98
C LEU A 146 27.45 -16.98 9.34
N VAL A 147 28.26 -18.03 9.53
CA VAL A 147 28.34 -18.72 10.82
C VAL A 147 29.08 -17.83 11.84
N PRO A 148 28.44 -17.42 12.95
CA PRO A 148 29.07 -16.57 13.94
C PRO A 148 30.21 -17.29 14.68
N GLU A 149 31.11 -16.53 15.30
CA GLU A 149 32.19 -17.11 16.11
C GLU A 149 31.64 -17.96 17.26
N GLY A 150 32.22 -19.14 17.45
CA GLY A 150 31.81 -20.09 18.48
C GLY A 150 30.61 -20.97 18.12
N ALA A 151 29.98 -20.77 16.96
CA ALA A 151 28.94 -21.67 16.47
C ALA A 151 29.52 -22.83 15.64
N GLU A 152 28.95 -24.02 15.81
CA GLU A 152 29.36 -25.26 15.15
C GLU A 152 28.22 -25.90 14.35
N SER A 153 28.56 -26.80 13.43
CA SER A 153 27.58 -27.56 12.64
C SER A 153 26.55 -28.27 13.52
N GLY A 154 25.28 -28.19 13.14
CA GLY A 154 24.15 -28.74 13.89
C GLY A 154 23.58 -27.81 14.96
N GLN A 155 24.16 -26.63 15.20
CA GLN A 155 23.56 -25.60 16.06
C GLN A 155 22.61 -24.69 15.26
N ALA A 156 21.62 -24.15 15.97
CA ALA A 156 20.71 -23.14 15.42
C ALA A 156 21.28 -21.74 15.61
N VAL A 157 21.15 -20.89 14.60
CA VAL A 157 21.52 -19.48 14.63
C VAL A 157 20.34 -18.60 14.28
N LEU A 158 20.23 -17.45 14.95
CA LEU A 158 19.25 -16.43 14.62
C LEU A 158 19.85 -15.49 13.57
N VAL A 159 19.19 -15.38 12.43
CA VAL A 159 19.56 -14.48 11.34
C VAL A 159 18.47 -13.44 11.13
N GLU A 160 18.86 -12.19 10.98
CA GLU A 160 17.93 -11.11 10.64
C GLU A 160 17.89 -10.96 9.12
N PHE A 161 16.71 -11.12 8.55
CA PHE A 161 16.49 -11.02 7.11
C PHE A 161 15.19 -10.28 6.83
N LEU A 162 15.24 -9.22 6.00
CA LEU A 162 14.07 -8.36 5.69
C LEU A 162 13.30 -7.85 6.92
N GLY A 163 14.01 -7.58 8.03
CA GLY A 163 13.44 -7.06 9.28
C GLY A 163 12.74 -8.09 10.16
N ALA A 164 12.85 -9.39 9.84
CA ALA A 164 12.37 -10.50 10.65
C ALA A 164 13.53 -11.40 11.09
N GLN A 165 13.39 -12.09 12.23
CA GLN A 165 14.38 -13.04 12.73
C GLN A 165 13.99 -14.47 12.37
N TYR A 166 14.93 -15.21 11.79
CA TYR A 166 14.76 -16.62 11.41
C TYR A 166 15.75 -17.49 12.17
N GLU A 167 15.28 -18.64 12.64
CA GLU A 167 16.13 -19.66 13.21
C GLU A 167 16.57 -20.63 12.10
N VAL A 168 17.87 -20.72 11.88
CA VAL A 168 18.47 -21.53 10.81
C VAL A 168 19.45 -22.52 11.41
N MET A 169 19.38 -23.78 10.99
CA MET A 169 20.33 -24.82 11.37
C MET A 169 21.60 -24.76 10.53
N ILE A 170 22.78 -24.75 11.16
CA ILE A 170 24.06 -24.81 10.46
C ILE A 170 24.27 -26.23 9.90
N PRO A 171 24.47 -26.41 8.58
CA PRO A 171 24.71 -27.72 7.98
C PRO A 171 26.03 -28.35 8.43
N GLU A 172 26.16 -29.67 8.29
CA GLU A 172 27.41 -30.37 8.54
C GLU A 172 28.56 -29.83 7.67
N GLY A 173 29.74 -29.69 8.27
CA GLY A 173 30.95 -29.21 7.58
C GLY A 173 31.11 -27.68 7.54
N TYR A 174 30.14 -26.92 8.06
CA TYR A 174 30.25 -25.47 8.21
C TYR A 174 30.59 -25.09 9.66
N GLY A 175 31.54 -24.17 9.83
CA GLY A 175 31.96 -23.64 11.13
C GLY A 175 32.15 -22.12 11.08
N ALA A 176 32.51 -21.53 12.23
CA ALA A 176 32.71 -20.09 12.40
C ALA A 176 33.45 -19.42 11.23
N GLY A 177 32.86 -18.35 10.69
CA GLY A 177 33.40 -17.56 9.58
C GLY A 177 33.09 -18.11 8.18
N MET A 178 32.48 -19.30 8.05
CA MET A 178 32.00 -19.82 6.77
C MET A 178 30.62 -19.26 6.42
N VAL A 179 30.29 -19.23 5.12
CA VAL A 179 28.97 -18.83 4.60
C VAL A 179 28.30 -20.05 3.97
N PHE A 180 27.04 -20.29 4.29
CA PHE A 180 26.22 -21.32 3.64
C PHE A 180 24.91 -20.73 3.13
N GLN A 181 24.37 -21.34 2.09
CA GLN A 181 23.07 -20.98 1.54
C GLN A 181 21.98 -21.85 2.17
N THR A 182 20.88 -21.24 2.58
CA THR A 182 19.72 -21.94 3.16
C THR A 182 18.43 -21.32 2.65
N THR A 183 17.32 -22.02 2.81
CA THR A 183 15.99 -21.52 2.46
C THR A 183 15.19 -21.15 3.70
N VAL A 184 14.65 -19.93 3.74
CA VAL A 184 13.71 -19.50 4.77
C VAL A 184 12.31 -19.34 4.19
N THR A 185 11.30 -19.75 4.95
CA THR A 185 9.88 -19.53 4.62
C THR A 185 9.44 -18.23 5.29
N LEU A 186 8.98 -17.28 4.50
CA LEU A 186 8.45 -16.01 5.02
C LEU A 186 7.07 -16.28 5.66
N PRO A 187 6.79 -15.74 6.86
CA PRO A 187 5.52 -15.94 7.56
C PRO A 187 4.33 -15.21 6.90
#